data_AF-X1IIC0-F1
#
_entry.id   AF-X1IIC0-F1
#
_cell.length_a   1.000
_cell.length_b   1.000
_cell.length_c   1.000
_cell.angle_alpha   90.00
_cell.angle_beta   90.00
_cell.angle_gamma   90.00
#
_symmetry.space_group_name_H-M   'P 1'
#
loop_
_entity.id
_entity.type
_entity.pdbx_description
1 polymer ?
#
loop_
_entity_poly.entity_id
_entity_poly.type
_entity_poly.pdbx_seq_one_letter_code
_entity_poly.pdbx_strand_id
1 'polypeptide(L)'
;PYDEAVEEAICFGWIDSIIKRIDDEKYARKFTPRTKDSRWSELNKKRAKKMIAVGKMTEAGLQKIEEAKRNGIWSQTSTQRKHFELSPEFENILKSNKKAWNNFNNLAPSYKKNYIGWVTSAKREETIKKRFKEVLRYLEQNKKLGLK
;
A
#
# COMPACT_ATOMS: atom_id res chain seq x y z
N PRO A 1 13.25 13.65 16.03
CA PRO A 1 11.90 13.01 15.95
C PRO A 1 11.61 12.58 14.50
N TYR A 2 10.76 11.56 14.27
CA TYR A 2 10.58 10.95 12.94
C TYR A 2 10.14 11.95 11.85
N ASP A 3 9.20 12.83 12.16
CA ASP A 3 8.65 13.76 11.17
C ASP A 3 9.71 14.76 10.66
N GLU A 4 10.56 15.27 11.55
CA GLU A 4 11.67 16.16 11.17
C GLU A 4 12.64 15.47 10.22
N ALA A 5 13.02 14.21 10.50
CA ALA A 5 13.92 13.45 9.65
C ALA A 5 13.34 13.20 8.25
N VAL A 6 12.03 12.94 8.16
CA VAL A 6 11.35 12.76 6.86
C VAL A 6 11.18 14.07 6.11
N GLU A 7 10.90 15.16 6.81
CA GLU A 7 10.81 16.50 6.22
C GLU A 7 12.16 16.93 5.63
N GLU A 8 13.25 16.75 6.39
CA GLU A 8 14.61 17.01 5.92
C GLU A 8 14.95 16.12 4.71
N ALA A 9 14.68 14.81 4.78
CA ALA A 9 14.93 13.90 3.67
C ALA A 9 14.17 14.31 2.39
N ILE A 10 12.92 14.77 2.52
CA ILE A 10 12.13 15.27 1.39
C ILE A 10 12.78 16.51 0.77
N CYS A 11 13.37 17.40 1.56
CA CYS A 11 14.07 18.59 1.06
C CYS A 11 15.20 18.23 0.08
N PHE A 12 15.84 17.08 0.26
CA PHE A 12 16.91 16.57 -0.60
C PHE A 12 16.45 15.55 -1.65
N GLY A 13 15.14 15.30 -1.76
CA GLY A 13 14.60 14.34 -2.73
C GLY A 13 14.69 12.88 -2.30
N TRP A 14 14.75 12.61 -0.99
CA TRP A 14 14.82 11.27 -0.41
C TRP A 14 13.47 10.85 0.20
N ILE A 15 13.36 9.57 0.54
CA ILE A 15 12.21 8.97 1.22
C ILE A 15 12.70 7.92 2.22
N ASP A 16 11.98 7.75 3.32
CA ASP A 16 12.18 6.62 4.21
C ASP A 16 11.67 5.31 3.59
N SER A 17 12.31 4.20 3.94
CA SER A 17 12.02 2.88 3.38
C SER A 17 11.88 1.81 4.47
N ILE A 18 12.92 1.01 4.65
CA ILE A 18 12.94 -0.14 5.54
C ILE A 18 13.22 0.33 6.96
N ILE A 19 12.44 -0.20 7.90
CA ILE A 19 12.74 -0.17 9.33
C ILE A 19 13.31 -1.53 9.69
N LYS A 20 14.48 -1.54 10.34
CA LYS A 20 15.10 -2.75 10.87
C LYS A 20 15.16 -2.63 12.39
N ARG A 21 14.51 -3.53 13.12
CA ARG A 21 14.68 -3.64 14.57
C ARG A 21 16.11 -4.06 14.88
N ILE A 22 16.72 -3.40 15.86
CA ILE A 22 18.06 -3.76 16.37
C ILE A 22 17.88 -4.54 17.68
N ASP A 23 17.10 -3.98 18.61
CA ASP A 23 16.77 -4.58 19.91
C ASP A 23 15.38 -4.11 20.38
N ASP A 24 15.09 -4.20 21.67
CA ASP A 24 13.79 -3.83 22.27
C ASP A 24 13.59 -2.31 22.38
N GLU A 25 14.68 -1.54 22.30
CA GLU A 25 14.68 -0.09 22.51
C GLU A 25 15.04 0.68 21.23
N LYS A 26 15.66 0.01 20.25
CA LYS A 26 16.28 0.65 19.08
C LYS A 26 15.86 0.01 17.76
N TYR A 27 15.75 0.87 16.76
CA TYR A 27 15.56 0.50 15.37
C TYR A 27 16.39 1.40 14.45
N ALA A 28 16.78 0.87 13.30
CA ALA A 28 17.34 1.65 12.20
C ALA A 28 16.25 1.95 11.18
N ARG A 29 16.26 3.16 10.62
CA ARG A 29 15.44 3.55 9.47
C ARG A 29 16.32 3.91 8.29
N LYS A 30 16.11 3.23 7.18
CA LYS A 30 16.84 3.51 5.93
C LYS A 30 16.14 4.62 5.16
N PHE A 31 16.90 5.64 4.77
CA PHE A 31 16.49 6.62 3.78
C PHE A 31 17.16 6.32 2.44
N THR A 32 16.42 6.56 1.35
CA THR A 32 16.90 6.33 -0.02
C THR A 32 16.51 7.48 -0.92
N PRO A 33 17.33 7.84 -1.93
CA PRO A 33 16.93 8.77 -2.97
C PRO A 33 15.65 8.32 -3.68
N ARG A 34 14.75 9.26 -4.00
CA ARG A 34 13.57 8.96 -4.81
C ARG A 34 13.96 8.64 -6.24
N THR A 35 13.47 7.51 -6.74
CA THR A 35 13.52 7.14 -8.15
C THR A 35 12.40 7.81 -8.94
N LYS A 36 12.49 7.81 -10.27
CA LYS A 36 11.44 8.31 -11.16
C LYS A 36 10.07 7.69 -10.89
N ASP A 37 10.02 6.42 -10.47
CA ASP A 37 8.78 5.68 -10.21
C ASP A 37 8.30 5.77 -8.74
N SER A 38 9.00 6.54 -7.91
CA SER A 38 8.68 6.65 -6.48
C SER A 38 7.34 7.34 -6.26
N ARG A 39 6.40 6.61 -5.66
CA ARG A 39 5.05 7.14 -5.35
C ARG A 39 5.11 8.30 -4.35
N TRP A 40 4.20 9.25 -4.53
CA TRP A 40 4.01 10.38 -3.62
C TRP A 40 2.69 10.20 -2.86
N SER A 41 2.78 9.86 -1.58
CA SER A 41 1.62 9.84 -0.69
C SER A 41 1.13 11.25 -0.40
N GLU A 42 -0.16 11.41 -0.06
CA GLU A 42 -0.72 12.72 0.30
C GLU A 42 0.01 13.36 1.48
N LEU A 43 0.46 12.55 2.44
CA LEU A 43 1.25 13.03 3.57
C LEU A 43 2.62 13.56 3.13
N ASN A 44 3.32 12.88 2.22
CA ASN A 44 4.61 13.35 1.71
C ASN A 44 4.44 14.58 0.79
N LYS A 45 3.35 14.67 0.02
CA LYS A 45 3.00 15.90 -0.70
C LYS A 45 2.76 17.07 0.27
N LYS A 46 2.06 16.83 1.39
CA LYS A 46 1.83 17.84 2.44
C LYS A 46 3.16 18.30 3.06
N ARG A 47 4.05 17.36 3.41
CA ARG A 47 5.40 17.68 3.94
C ARG A 47 6.23 18.48 2.92
N ALA A 48 6.23 18.07 1.65
CA ALA A 48 6.93 18.81 0.60
C ALA A 48 6.40 20.25 0.46
N LYS A 49 5.07 20.44 0.41
CA LYS A 49 4.44 21.76 0.39
C LYS A 49 4.83 22.60 1.60
N LYS A 50 4.82 22.01 2.81
CA LYS A 50 5.27 22.66 4.04
C LYS A 50 6.73 23.11 3.92
N MET A 51 7.63 22.24 3.48
CA MET A 51 9.07 22.53 3.34
C MET A 51 9.37 23.61 2.30
N ILE A 52 8.59 23.66 1.21
CA ILE A 52 8.64 24.76 0.24
C ILE A 52 8.20 26.07 0.90
N ALA A 53 7.06 26.06 1.61
CA ALA A 53 6.52 27.26 2.24
C ALA A 53 7.46 27.87 3.30
N VAL A 54 8.22 27.03 4.03
CA VAL A 54 9.20 27.50 5.02
C VAL A 54 10.61 27.73 4.43
N GLY A 55 10.78 27.68 3.11
CA GLY A 55 12.06 27.96 2.44
C GLY A 55 13.17 26.94 2.67
N LYS A 56 12.84 25.74 3.20
CA LYS A 56 13.83 24.68 3.48
C LYS A 56 14.04 23.72 2.31
N MET A 57 13.13 23.71 1.34
CA MET A 57 13.23 22.84 0.19
C MET A 57 14.47 23.19 -0.66
N THR A 58 15.29 22.18 -0.97
CA THR A 58 16.48 22.35 -1.82
C THR A 58 16.15 22.10 -3.29
N GLU A 59 17.06 22.48 -4.18
CA GLU A 59 16.96 22.21 -5.61
C GLU A 59 16.79 20.70 -5.91
N ALA A 60 17.52 19.84 -5.19
CA ALA A 60 17.43 18.39 -5.38
C ALA A 60 16.01 17.85 -5.07
N GLY A 61 15.37 18.38 -4.02
CA GLY A 61 13.99 18.05 -3.70
C GLY A 61 13.00 18.58 -4.75
N LEU A 62 13.17 19.82 -5.21
CA LEU A 62 12.35 20.42 -6.26
C LEU A 62 12.44 19.62 -7.57
N GLN A 63 13.64 19.22 -7.98
CA GLN A 63 13.83 18.40 -9.19
C GLN A 63 13.03 17.10 -9.12
N LYS A 64 12.95 16.45 -7.94
CA LYS A 64 12.13 15.25 -7.73
C LYS A 64 10.63 15.52 -7.77
N ILE A 65 10.19 16.69 -7.31
CA ILE A 65 8.80 17.11 -7.43
C ILE A 65 8.44 17.36 -8.91
N GLU A 66 9.30 18.05 -9.65
CA GLU A 66 9.08 18.34 -11.07
C GLU A 66 9.17 17.07 -11.94
N GLU A 67 10.08 16.14 -11.63
CA GLU A 67 10.10 14.81 -12.23
C GLU A 67 8.78 14.06 -12.01
N ALA A 68 8.27 14.07 -10.76
CA ALA A 68 7.01 13.45 -10.41
C ALA A 68 5.78 14.12 -11.05
N LYS A 69 5.83 15.43 -11.29
CA LYS A 69 4.78 16.15 -12.04
C LYS A 69 4.81 15.75 -13.50
N ARG A 70 5.99 15.75 -14.14
CA ARG A 70 6.16 15.40 -15.56
C ARG A 70 5.69 13.98 -15.89
N ASN A 71 5.94 13.02 -15.01
CA ASN A 71 5.52 11.63 -15.20
C ASN A 71 4.12 11.31 -14.62
N GLY A 72 3.40 12.32 -14.14
CA GLY A 72 2.03 12.19 -13.62
C GLY A 72 1.91 11.54 -12.24
N ILE A 73 3.00 11.08 -11.61
CA ILE A 73 2.97 10.44 -10.28
C ILE A 73 2.53 11.43 -9.19
N TRP A 74 2.89 12.71 -9.33
CA TRP A 74 2.46 13.75 -8.40
C TRP A 74 0.94 13.91 -8.36
N SER A 75 0.28 13.75 -9.50
CA SER A 75 -1.17 13.84 -9.64
C SER A 75 -1.88 12.53 -9.32
N GLN A 76 -1.16 11.41 -9.23
CA GLN A 76 -1.72 10.18 -8.71
C GLN A 76 -2.11 10.42 -7.26
N THR A 77 -3.41 10.37 -6.97
CA THR A 77 -3.85 10.20 -5.60
C THR A 77 -3.26 8.88 -5.12
N SER A 78 -2.62 8.89 -3.95
CA SER A 78 -2.34 7.66 -3.20
C SER A 78 -3.68 6.97 -3.11
N THR A 79 -3.88 5.99 -3.99
CA THR A 79 -5.20 5.52 -4.40
C THR A 79 -5.98 5.32 -3.12
N GLN A 80 -7.12 6.03 -2.98
CA GLN A 80 -8.13 5.70 -1.97
C GLN A 80 -8.08 4.20 -1.82
N ARG A 81 -7.85 3.70 -0.59
CA ARG A 81 -7.78 2.26 -0.31
C ARG A 81 -8.88 1.65 -1.16
N LYS A 82 -8.54 1.00 -2.29
CA LYS A 82 -9.57 0.56 -3.23
C LYS A 82 -10.47 -0.27 -2.34
N HIS A 83 -11.75 0.11 -2.23
CA HIS A 83 -12.69 -0.74 -1.53
C HIS A 83 -12.72 -1.97 -2.42
N PHE A 84 -11.93 -2.96 -2.03
CA PHE A 84 -11.83 -4.20 -2.75
C PHE A 84 -13.10 -4.91 -2.33
N GLU A 85 -14.15 -4.71 -3.13
CA GLU A 85 -15.40 -5.43 -3.03
C GLU A 85 -15.30 -6.66 -3.94
N LEU A 86 -15.86 -7.78 -3.49
CA LEU A 86 -16.01 -8.93 -4.36
C LEU A 86 -17.02 -8.59 -5.45
N SER A 87 -16.82 -9.11 -6.66
CA SER A 87 -17.91 -9.05 -7.63
C SER A 87 -19.11 -9.82 -7.08
N PRO A 88 -20.35 -9.44 -7.43
CA PRO A 88 -21.55 -10.16 -7.01
C PRO A 88 -21.49 -11.67 -7.33
N GLU A 89 -20.87 -12.03 -8.46
CA GLU A 89 -20.60 -13.42 -8.85
C GLU A 89 -19.76 -14.16 -7.80
N PHE A 90 -18.63 -13.58 -7.39
CA PHE A 90 -17.74 -14.19 -6.40
C PHE A 90 -18.37 -14.24 -5.00
N GLU A 91 -19.15 -13.23 -4.63
CA GLU A 91 -19.89 -13.25 -3.37
C GLU A 91 -20.91 -14.40 -3.34
N ASN A 92 -21.65 -14.63 -4.44
CA ASN A 92 -22.61 -15.72 -4.54
C ASN A 92 -21.95 -17.10 -4.47
N ILE A 93 -20.78 -17.28 -5.10
CA ILE A 93 -20.02 -18.53 -5.01
C ILE A 93 -19.54 -18.75 -3.56
N LEU A 94 -19.06 -17.68 -2.90
CA LEU A 94 -18.61 -17.77 -1.52
C LEU A 94 -19.77 -18.11 -0.57
N LYS A 95 -20.94 -17.48 -0.74
CA LYS A 95 -22.17 -17.74 0.04
C LYS A 95 -22.70 -19.15 -0.15
N SER A 96 -22.60 -19.71 -1.36
CA SER A 96 -22.99 -21.09 -1.65
C SER A 96 -22.16 -22.11 -0.84
N ASN A 97 -20.93 -21.74 -0.47
CA ASN A 97 -20.08 -22.53 0.41
C ASN A 97 -20.23 -22.09 1.88
N LYS A 98 -21.19 -22.69 2.59
CA LYS A 98 -21.51 -22.34 3.99
C LYS A 98 -20.28 -22.32 4.91
N LYS A 99 -19.35 -23.27 4.74
CA LYS A 99 -18.13 -23.37 5.56
C LYS A 99 -17.18 -22.20 5.29
N ALA A 100 -16.88 -21.93 4.02
CA ALA A 100 -16.03 -20.82 3.63
C ALA A 100 -16.66 -19.46 4.01
N TRP A 101 -17.98 -19.31 3.84
CA TRP A 101 -18.72 -18.11 4.21
C TRP A 101 -18.66 -17.82 5.71
N ASN A 102 -18.91 -18.82 6.55
CA ASN A 102 -18.83 -18.66 8.01
C ASN A 102 -17.41 -18.27 8.45
N ASN A 103 -16.39 -18.96 7.94
CA ASN A 103 -15.00 -18.66 8.26
C ASN A 103 -14.62 -17.26 7.77
N PHE A 104 -15.04 -16.87 6.56
CA PHE A 104 -14.82 -15.52 6.04
C PHE A 104 -15.45 -14.45 6.94
N ASN A 105 -16.70 -14.65 7.37
CA ASN A 105 -17.40 -13.70 8.24
C ASN A 105 -16.74 -13.55 9.61
N ASN A 106 -16.13 -14.61 10.14
CA ASN A 106 -15.41 -14.59 11.41
C ASN A 106 -14.00 -13.97 11.33
N LEU A 107 -13.48 -13.69 10.13
CA LEU A 107 -12.18 -13.02 9.99
C LEU A 107 -12.24 -11.56 10.45
N ALA A 108 -11.14 -11.09 11.05
CA ALA A 108 -10.97 -9.66 11.33
C ALA A 108 -10.99 -8.84 10.03
N PRO A 109 -11.43 -7.56 10.07
CA PRO A 109 -11.57 -6.73 8.86
C PRO A 109 -10.31 -6.62 8.01
N SER A 110 -9.12 -6.65 8.61
CA SER A 110 -7.84 -6.64 7.90
C SER A 110 -7.63 -7.90 7.06
N TYR A 111 -7.94 -9.08 7.59
CA TYR A 111 -7.82 -10.34 6.86
C TYR A 111 -8.83 -10.44 5.73
N LYS A 112 -10.08 -10.01 5.95
CA LYS A 112 -11.09 -9.90 4.88
C LYS A 112 -10.56 -9.03 3.72
N LYS A 113 -10.00 -7.85 4.04
CA LYS A 113 -9.40 -6.95 3.05
C LYS A 113 -8.23 -7.58 2.31
N ASN A 114 -7.37 -8.35 2.97
CA ASN A 114 -6.25 -9.03 2.33
C ASN A 114 -6.73 -10.05 1.30
N TYR A 115 -7.75 -10.86 1.64
CA TYR A 115 -8.35 -11.80 0.70
C TYR A 115 -8.94 -11.12 -0.52
N ILE A 116 -9.79 -10.12 -0.32
CA ILE A 116 -10.47 -9.45 -1.44
C ILE A 116 -9.45 -8.66 -2.28
N GLY A 117 -8.54 -7.94 -1.65
CA GLY A 117 -7.47 -7.19 -2.33
C GLY A 117 -6.54 -8.09 -3.14
N TRP A 118 -6.21 -9.29 -2.66
CA TRP A 118 -5.38 -10.22 -3.42
C TRP A 118 -6.08 -10.72 -4.69
N VAL A 119 -7.37 -11.05 -4.64
CA VAL A 119 -8.14 -11.45 -5.82
C VAL A 119 -8.29 -10.28 -6.80
N THR A 120 -8.76 -9.13 -6.32
CA THR A 120 -9.11 -7.95 -7.14
C THR A 120 -7.91 -7.14 -7.63
N SER A 121 -6.72 -7.34 -7.06
CA SER A 121 -5.48 -6.74 -7.60
C SER A 121 -4.99 -7.38 -8.89
N ALA A 122 -5.45 -8.60 -9.23
CA ALA A 122 -5.10 -9.24 -10.48
C ALA A 122 -5.78 -8.55 -11.67
N LYS A 123 -5.03 -8.32 -12.75
CA LYS A 123 -5.54 -7.63 -13.96
C LYS A 123 -6.16 -8.58 -14.99
N ARG A 124 -5.79 -9.87 -14.99
CA ARG A 124 -6.24 -10.87 -15.97
C ARG A 124 -7.35 -11.72 -15.36
N GLU A 125 -8.43 -11.94 -16.09
CA GLU A 125 -9.60 -12.70 -15.63
C GLU A 125 -9.23 -14.12 -15.16
N GLU A 126 -8.36 -14.81 -15.90
CA GLU A 126 -7.84 -16.14 -15.53
C GLU A 126 -7.14 -16.12 -14.16
N THR A 127 -6.36 -15.07 -13.90
CA THR A 127 -5.63 -14.92 -12.62
C THR A 127 -6.60 -14.63 -11.49
N ILE A 128 -7.65 -13.83 -11.74
CA ILE A 128 -8.71 -13.56 -10.78
C ILE A 128 -9.41 -14.88 -10.40
N LYS A 129 -9.85 -15.67 -11.38
CA LYS A 129 -10.50 -16.98 -11.17
C LYS A 129 -9.60 -17.95 -10.40
N LYS A 130 -8.31 -18.02 -10.74
CA LYS A 130 -7.34 -18.87 -10.02
C LYS A 130 -7.18 -18.45 -8.55
N ARG A 131 -6.96 -17.16 -8.29
CA ARG A 131 -6.82 -16.63 -6.93
C ARG A 131 -8.10 -16.85 -6.12
N PHE A 132 -9.26 -16.67 -6.74
CA PHE A 132 -10.54 -16.90 -6.07
C PHE A 132 -10.71 -18.37 -5.63
N LYS A 133 -10.38 -19.34 -6.49
CA LYS A 133 -10.36 -20.77 -6.10
C LYS A 133 -9.43 -21.04 -4.92
N GLU A 134 -8.27 -20.40 -4.89
CA GLU A 134 -7.35 -20.50 -3.75
C GLU A 134 -7.95 -19.91 -2.48
N VAL A 135 -8.57 -18.72 -2.56
CA VAL A 135 -9.27 -18.10 -1.42
C VAL A 135 -10.32 -19.04 -0.84
N LEU A 136 -11.17 -19.65 -1.66
CA LEU A 136 -12.16 -20.64 -1.20
C LEU A 136 -11.48 -21.79 -0.43
N ARG A 137 -10.43 -22.39 -1.00
CA ARG A 137 -9.69 -23.48 -0.35
C ARG A 137 -9.09 -23.07 0.99
N TYR A 138 -8.53 -21.87 1.10
CA TYR A 138 -7.98 -21.38 2.38
C TYR A 138 -9.08 -21.13 3.42
N LEU A 139 -10.20 -20.54 3.01
CA LEU A 139 -11.35 -20.28 3.89
C LEU A 139 -12.01 -21.58 4.37
N GLU A 140 -12.15 -22.60 3.52
CA GLU A 140 -12.65 -23.92 3.91
C GLU A 140 -11.76 -24.61 4.96
N GLN A 141 -10.45 -24.36 4.90
CA GLN A 141 -9.46 -24.87 5.85
C GLN A 141 -9.29 -23.97 7.08
N ASN A 142 -10.04 -22.87 7.18
CA ASN A 142 -9.87 -21.82 8.19
C ASN A 142 -8.42 -21.32 8.31
N LYS A 143 -7.69 -21.31 7.19
CA LYS A 143 -6.31 -20.85 7.13
C LYS A 143 -6.30 -19.37 6.73
N LYS A 144 -5.27 -18.65 7.17
CA LYS A 144 -5.02 -17.27 6.72
C LYS A 144 -4.30 -17.30 5.37
N LEU A 145 -4.53 -16.29 4.55
CA LEU A 145 -3.81 -16.11 3.30
C LEU A 145 -2.34 -15.83 3.64
N GLY A 146 -1.47 -16.79 3.36
CA GLY A 146 -0.02 -16.63 3.47
C GLY A 146 0.49 -15.79 2.29
N LEU A 147 0.20 -14.50 2.31
CA LEU A 147 0.77 -13.56 1.34
C LEU A 147 2.29 -13.55 1.55
N LYS A 148 3.02 -14.18 0.62
CA LYS A 148 4.47 -14.02 0.48
C LYS A 148 4.78 -12.64 -0.09
#